data_AF-A0A2E9LYB2-F1
#
_entry.id   AF-A0A2E9LYB2-F1
#
_cell.length_a   1.000
_cell.length_b   1.000
_cell.length_c   1.000
_cell.angle_alpha   90.00
_cell.angle_beta   90.00
_cell.angle_gamma   90.00
#
_symmetry.space_group_name_H-M   'P 1'
#
loop_
_entity.id
_entity.type
_entity.pdbx_description
1 polymer ?
#
loop_
_entity_poly.entity_id
_entity_poly.type
_entity_poly.pdbx_seq_one_letter_code
_entity_poly.pdbx_strand_id
1 'polypeptide(L)'
;MAKHNKKIMNHHKRNHNGRTRSRKGDVRTSTRRVYTRPCGCRPENVDGRNITIAEAIKHSKPTMEWSSVRGTWVPHIAVRIKRRFGRCMRHFDIDAMDGSSDSSLGGAAS
;
A
#
# COMPACT_ATOMS: atom_id res chain seq x y z
N MET A 1 -37.41 -27.03 -51.36
CA MET A 1 -37.46 -26.74 -49.92
C MET A 1 -37.01 -27.97 -49.16
N ALA A 2 -35.84 -27.92 -48.50
CA ALA A 2 -35.33 -29.02 -47.69
C ALA A 2 -34.48 -28.50 -46.51
N LYS A 3 -34.99 -28.78 -45.31
CA LYS A 3 -34.36 -28.90 -43.98
C LYS A 3 -33.03 -28.17 -43.74
N HIS A 4 -33.13 -27.01 -43.07
CA HIS A 4 -32.03 -26.41 -42.31
C HIS A 4 -31.46 -27.42 -41.30
N ASN A 5 -30.24 -27.89 -41.55
CA ASN A 5 -29.44 -28.62 -40.58
C ASN A 5 -28.89 -27.61 -39.55
N LYS A 6 -29.70 -27.23 -38.56
CA LYS A 6 -29.20 -26.49 -37.41
C LYS A 6 -28.36 -27.45 -36.57
N LYS A 7 -27.07 -27.57 -36.90
CA LYS A 7 -26.06 -28.16 -36.00
C LYS A 7 -26.23 -27.47 -34.65
N ILE A 8 -26.77 -28.18 -33.68
CA ILE A 8 -26.76 -27.79 -32.27
C ILE A 8 -25.28 -27.79 -31.90
N MET A 9 -24.63 -26.63 -32.00
CA MET A 9 -23.31 -26.47 -31.44
C MET A 9 -23.48 -26.65 -29.94
N ASN A 10 -22.96 -27.78 -29.41
CA ASN A 10 -22.90 -28.04 -27.99
C ASN A 10 -22.45 -26.76 -27.31
N HIS A 11 -23.36 -26.14 -26.55
CA HIS A 11 -23.06 -24.99 -25.72
C HIS A 11 -21.94 -25.47 -24.82
N HIS A 12 -20.69 -25.13 -25.16
CA HIS A 12 -19.55 -25.47 -24.34
C HIS A 12 -19.89 -24.90 -22.97
N LYS A 13 -20.09 -25.79 -21.98
CA LYS A 13 -20.07 -25.40 -20.58
C LYS A 13 -18.76 -24.65 -20.44
N ARG A 14 -18.83 -23.32 -20.37
CA ARG A 14 -17.68 -22.51 -20.06
C ARG A 14 -17.29 -22.99 -18.68
N ASN A 15 -16.18 -23.69 -18.58
CA ASN A 15 -15.64 -24.11 -17.31
C ASN A 15 -15.56 -22.84 -16.45
N HIS A 16 -16.40 -22.74 -15.41
CA HIS A 16 -16.34 -21.74 -14.34
C HIS A 16 -15.09 -22.00 -13.48
N ASN A 17 -13.95 -22.17 -14.15
CA ASN A 17 -12.66 -22.32 -13.52
C ASN A 17 -12.22 -20.91 -13.19
N GLY A 18 -12.48 -20.50 -11.95
CA GLY A 18 -12.02 -19.24 -11.40
C GLY A 18 -10.49 -19.06 -11.56
N ARG A 19 -10.02 -17.88 -11.14
CA ARG A 19 -8.69 -17.31 -11.42
C ARG A 19 -7.47 -18.22 -11.16
N THR A 20 -7.59 -19.28 -10.37
CA THR A 20 -6.52 -20.23 -10.04
C THR A 20 -6.93 -21.65 -10.42
N ARG A 21 -6.44 -22.13 -11.57
CA ARG A 21 -6.55 -23.54 -11.96
C ARG A 21 -5.42 -24.33 -11.32
N SER A 22 -5.73 -25.34 -10.51
CA SER A 22 -4.79 -26.42 -10.18
C SER A 22 -5.10 -27.62 -11.09
N ARG A 23 -4.11 -28.12 -11.83
CA ARG A 23 -4.20 -29.36 -12.62
C ARG A 23 -4.13 -30.59 -11.70
N LYS A 24 -4.60 -31.74 -12.20
CA LYS A 24 -4.43 -33.03 -11.52
C LYS A 24 -2.93 -33.36 -11.47
N GLY A 25 -2.35 -33.35 -10.26
CA GLY A 25 -0.92 -33.51 -10.04
C GLY A 25 -0.20 -32.24 -9.55
N ASP A 26 -0.87 -31.08 -9.57
CA ASP A 26 -0.29 -29.88 -8.96
C ASP A 26 -0.23 -30.06 -7.45
N VAL A 27 0.98 -29.97 -6.90
CA VAL A 27 1.19 -29.89 -5.45
C VAL A 27 0.51 -28.61 -4.98
N ARG A 28 -0.48 -28.74 -4.09
CA ARG A 28 -1.11 -27.59 -3.44
C ARG A 28 -0.01 -26.82 -2.72
N THR A 29 0.41 -25.68 -3.26
CA THR A 29 1.27 -24.76 -2.55
C THR A 29 0.44 -24.16 -1.43
N SER A 30 0.62 -24.68 -0.21
CA SER A 30 0.16 -24.03 1.01
C SER A 30 0.91 -22.70 1.12
N THR A 31 0.35 -21.66 0.50
CA THR A 31 0.85 -20.31 0.67
C THR A 31 0.59 -19.95 2.12
N ARG A 32 1.66 -19.88 2.92
CA ARG A 32 1.59 -19.42 4.30
C ARG A 32 0.85 -18.08 4.29
N ARG A 33 -0.27 -17.99 5.02
CA ARG A 33 -1.05 -16.74 5.09
C ARG A 33 -0.21 -15.70 5.82
N VAL A 34 0.57 -14.93 5.06
CA VAL A 34 1.32 -13.79 5.59
C VAL A 34 0.31 -12.71 5.96
N TYR A 35 0.36 -12.27 7.21
CA TYR A 35 -0.47 -11.17 7.66
C TYR A 35 -0.26 -9.97 6.72
N THR A 36 -1.36 -9.44 6.20
CA THR A 36 -1.35 -8.24 5.37
C THR A 36 -2.05 -7.16 6.16
N ARG A 37 -1.40 -6.01 6.34
CA ARG A 37 -1.97 -4.88 7.09
C ARG A 37 -3.24 -4.37 6.39
N PRO A 38 -4.13 -3.64 7.09
CA PRO A 38 -5.33 -3.04 6.49
C PRO A 38 -5.05 -2.06 5.33
N CYS A 39 -3.82 -1.58 5.21
CA CYS A 39 -3.34 -0.76 4.08
C CYS A 39 -2.88 -1.59 2.86
N GLY A 40 -2.88 -2.92 2.94
CA GLY A 40 -2.41 -3.83 1.89
C GLY A 40 -0.90 -4.12 1.91
N CYS A 41 -0.13 -3.49 2.79
CA CYS A 41 1.30 -3.81 2.96
C CYS A 41 1.48 -5.16 3.64
N ARG A 42 2.43 -5.95 3.13
CA ARG A 42 3.09 -6.98 3.93
C ARG A 42 4.05 -6.33 4.92
N PRO A 43 4.25 -6.91 6.12
CA PRO A 43 5.20 -6.40 7.11
C PRO A 43 6.59 -6.13 6.53
N GLU A 44 7.11 -7.07 5.73
CA GLU A 44 8.40 -7.01 5.04
C GLU A 44 8.57 -5.74 4.17
N ASN A 45 7.48 -5.18 3.65
CA ASN A 45 7.50 -4.06 2.72
C ASN A 45 7.20 -2.71 3.41
N VAL A 46 6.92 -2.70 4.72
CA VAL A 46 6.54 -1.47 5.43
C VAL A 46 7.71 -0.48 5.42
N ASP A 47 8.91 -0.93 5.74
CA ASP A 47 10.09 -0.05 5.88
C ASP A 47 10.44 0.62 4.55
N GLY A 48 10.52 -0.15 3.46
CA GLY A 48 10.76 0.39 2.12
C GLY A 48 9.68 1.38 1.68
N ARG A 49 8.42 1.14 2.10
CA ARG A 49 7.32 2.07 1.80
C ARG A 49 7.42 3.34 2.63
N ASN A 50 7.86 3.26 3.89
CA ASN A 50 8.11 4.43 4.74
C ASN A 50 9.26 5.29 4.17
N ILE A 51 10.36 4.69 3.72
CA ILE A 51 11.44 5.40 3.03
C ILE A 51 10.91 6.16 1.81
N THR A 52 10.11 5.48 0.98
CA THR A 52 9.51 6.09 -0.22
C THR A 52 8.57 7.25 0.13
N ILE A 53 7.82 7.14 1.23
CA ILE A 53 6.95 8.22 1.73
C ILE A 53 7.80 9.41 2.19
N ALA A 54 8.85 9.16 2.98
CA ALA A 54 9.76 10.18 3.49
C ALA A 54 10.45 10.95 2.36
N GLU A 55 11.00 10.25 1.36
CA GLU A 55 11.59 10.87 0.17
C GLU A 55 10.57 11.74 -0.57
N ALA A 56 9.36 11.24 -0.77
CA ALA A 56 8.32 11.98 -1.48
C ALA A 56 7.88 13.23 -0.71
N ILE A 57 7.89 13.20 0.63
CA ILE A 57 7.65 14.37 1.47
C ILE A 57 8.81 15.37 1.32
N LYS A 58 10.06 14.91 1.45
CA LYS A 58 11.29 15.73 1.36
C LYS A 58 11.38 16.50 0.04
N HIS A 59 10.99 15.89 -1.08
CA HIS A 59 10.99 16.53 -2.40
C HIS A 59 9.71 17.32 -2.71
N SER A 60 8.72 17.32 -1.83
CA SER A 60 7.47 18.05 -2.03
C SER A 60 7.49 19.41 -1.33
N LYS A 61 6.90 20.42 -1.98
CA LYS A 61 6.56 21.67 -1.30
C LYS A 61 5.40 21.39 -0.32
N PRO A 62 5.51 21.77 0.97
CA PRO A 62 4.44 21.59 1.93
C PRO A 62 3.22 22.43 1.55
N THR A 63 2.04 21.98 1.95
CA THR A 63 0.80 22.76 1.83
C THR A 63 0.62 23.57 3.11
N MET A 64 0.42 24.88 3.00
CA MET A 64 0.13 25.74 4.16
C MET A 64 -1.37 25.65 4.47
N GLU A 65 -1.71 25.35 5.72
CA GLU A 65 -3.09 25.36 6.21
C GLU A 65 -3.19 26.27 7.45
N TRP A 66 -4.28 27.03 7.55
CA TRP A 66 -4.51 27.88 8.72
C TRP A 66 -4.92 27.01 9.91
N SER A 67 -4.16 27.07 11.01
CA SER A 67 -4.51 26.39 12.24
C SER A 67 -5.28 27.33 13.16
N SER A 68 -6.57 27.05 13.37
CA SER A 68 -7.39 27.77 14.35
C SER A 68 -6.91 27.58 15.79
N VAL A 69 -6.27 26.46 16.10
CA VAL A 69 -5.72 26.15 17.43
C VAL A 69 -4.49 27.00 17.75
N ARG A 70 -3.59 27.18 16.77
CA ARG A 70 -2.36 27.95 16.94
C ARG A 70 -2.47 29.41 16.48
N GLY A 71 -3.57 29.77 15.82
CA GLY A 71 -3.77 31.10 15.23
C GLY A 71 -2.76 31.47 14.15
N THR A 72 -2.15 30.49 13.48
CA THR A 72 -1.07 30.71 12.50
C THR A 72 -1.15 29.75 11.31
N TRP A 73 -0.48 30.11 10.21
CA TRP A 73 -0.28 29.22 9.07
C TRP A 73 0.75 28.14 9.41
N VAL A 74 0.36 26.88 9.31
CA VAL A 74 1.21 25.72 9.63
C VAL A 74 1.51 24.93 8.35
N PRO A 75 2.75 24.46 8.15
CA PRO A 75 3.06 23.55 7.04
C PRO A 75 2.50 22.16 7.30
N HIS A 76 1.81 21.61 6.31
CA HIS A 76 1.30 20.25 6.28
C HIS A 76 1.83 19.46 5.07
N ILE A 77 1.80 18.13 5.18
CA ILE A 77 2.15 17.24 4.07
C ILE A 77 1.23 17.53 2.87
N ALA A 78 1.84 17.65 1.69
CA ALA A 78 1.12 17.96 0.47
C ALA A 78 -0.01 16.96 0.18
N VAL A 79 -1.18 17.48 -0.22
CA VAL A 79 -2.39 16.67 -0.48
C VAL A 79 -2.14 15.56 -1.49
N ARG A 80 -1.33 15.81 -2.52
CA ARG A 80 -0.94 14.81 -3.53
C ARG A 80 -0.20 13.60 -2.92
N ILE A 81 0.62 13.82 -1.90
CA ILE A 81 1.36 12.77 -1.20
C ILE A 81 0.40 11.96 -0.32
N LYS A 82 -0.46 12.64 0.44
CA LYS A 82 -1.53 11.99 1.24
C LYS A 82 -2.41 11.09 0.36
N ARG A 83 -2.78 11.54 -0.85
CA ARG A 83 -3.57 10.74 -1.81
C ARG A 83 -2.79 9.56 -2.39
N ARG A 84 -1.53 9.76 -2.76
CA ARG A 84 -0.66 8.72 -3.34
C ARG A 84 -0.46 7.54 -2.39
N PHE A 85 -0.19 7.81 -1.11
CA PHE A 85 0.14 6.77 -0.14
C PHE A 85 -1.04 6.35 0.74
N GLY A 86 -2.08 7.19 0.83
CA GLY A 86 -3.39 6.86 1.38
C GLY A 86 -3.31 6.22 2.76
N ARG A 87 -3.84 5.00 2.88
CA ARG A 87 -3.88 4.25 4.15
C ARG A 87 -2.49 3.97 4.73
N CYS A 88 -1.44 3.98 3.92
CA CYS A 88 -0.07 3.73 4.39
C CYS A 88 0.46 4.89 5.24
N MET A 89 -0.07 6.11 5.06
CA MET A 89 0.29 7.27 5.88
C MET A 89 -0.06 7.08 7.36
N ARG A 90 -1.00 6.18 7.70
CA ARG A 90 -1.37 5.87 9.10
C ARG A 90 -0.32 5.03 9.84
N HIS A 91 0.69 4.57 9.13
CA HIS A 91 1.79 3.74 9.66
C HIS A 91 3.14 4.40 9.44
N PHE A 92 3.13 5.62 8.91
CA PHE A 92 4.33 6.41 8.75
C PHE A 92 4.64 7.04 10.10
N ASP A 93 5.42 6.33 10.91
CA ASP A 93 5.92 6.84 12.18
C ASP A 93 7.16 7.70 11.92
N ILE A 94 6.99 9.01 12.11
CA ILE A 94 8.08 9.98 12.00
C ILE A 94 9.09 9.73 13.13
N ASP A 95 8.61 9.39 14.33
CA ASP A 95 9.44 9.16 15.51
C ASP A 95 10.31 7.89 15.40
N ALA A 96 9.87 6.89 14.61
CA ALA A 96 10.67 5.69 14.35
C ALA A 96 11.81 5.93 13.34
N MET A 97 11.70 6.99 12.52
CA MET A 97 12.69 7.35 11.51
C MET A 97 13.76 8.32 12.05
N ASP A 98 13.49 9.00 13.17
CA ASP A 98 14.44 9.87 13.87
C ASP A 98 15.37 9.09 14.83
N GLY A 99 15.25 7.75 14.86
CA GLY A 99 16.05 6.85 15.69
C GLY A 99 17.38 6.41 15.08
N SER A 100 17.91 7.09 14.06
CA SER A 100 19.23 6.80 13.51
C SER A 100 20.08 8.06 13.46
N SER A 101 21.09 8.06 14.34
CA SER A 101 22.26 8.94 14.44
C SER A 101 22.05 10.39 14.89
N ASP A 102 21.82 10.61 16.20
CA ASP A 102 22.71 11.49 16.99
C ASP A 102 22.53 11.28 18.52
N SER A 103 23.01 10.14 19.03
CA SER A 103 23.20 9.97 20.49
C SER A 103 24.55 10.57 20.90
N SER A 104 24.73 11.88 20.75
CA SER A 104 25.82 12.64 21.37
C SER A 104 25.56 14.14 21.23
N LEU A 105 24.84 14.73 22.19
CA LEU A 105 25.08 16.08 22.73
C LEU A 105 23.90 16.46 23.62
N GLY A 106 24.10 16.38 24.94
CA GLY A 106 23.06 16.79 25.89
C GLY A 106 23.40 16.48 27.34
N GLY A 107 24.63 16.78 27.77
CA GLY A 107 25.06 16.56 29.14
C GLY A 107 26.19 17.50 29.55
N ALA A 108 25.89 18.79 29.69
CA ALA A 108 26.60 19.73 30.56
C ALA A 108 25.86 21.07 30.61
N ALA A 109 24.90 21.19 31.52
CA ALA A 109 24.44 22.48 32.03
C ALA A 109 23.92 22.28 33.46
N SER A 110 24.83 22.33 34.42
CA SER A 110 24.66 22.83 35.80
C SER A 110 26.04 22.96 36.43
#